data_AF-A0A2G4H6Y6-F1
#
_entry.id   AF-A0A2G4H6Y6-F1
#
_cell.length_a   1.000
_cell.length_b   1.000
_cell.length_c   1.000
_cell.angle_alpha   90.00
_cell.angle_beta   90.00
_cell.angle_gamma   90.00
#
_symmetry.space_group_name_H-M   'P 1'
#
loop_
_entity.id
_entity.type
_entity.pdbx_description
1 polymer ?
#
loop_
_entity_poly.entity_id
_entity_poly.type
_entity_poly.pdbx_seq_one_letter_code
_entity_poly.pdbx_strand_id
1 'polypeptide(L)'
;LFTTCKKNILAIVFLCFLIVSCGDNSESTDSTKAKKAVIVKPYTDYKGKFHKGHVRMPINANKNAVKNRIQSKKYYHTKGKYLRKKK
;
A
#
# COMPACT_ATOMS: atom_id res chain seq x y z
N LEU A 1 -26.35 -48.36 -13.27
CA LEU A 1 -25.48 -48.01 -12.12
C LEU A 1 -24.09 -47.45 -12.50
N PHE A 2 -23.46 -47.88 -13.60
CA PHE A 2 -22.09 -47.44 -13.94
C PHE A 2 -21.96 -46.00 -14.46
N THR A 3 -23.01 -45.42 -15.06
CA THR A 3 -23.00 -44.07 -15.64
C THR A 3 -23.17 -42.95 -14.62
N THR A 4 -23.84 -43.22 -13.48
CA THR A 4 -23.98 -42.27 -12.37
C THR A 4 -22.68 -42.12 -11.60
N CYS A 5 -21.92 -43.21 -11.44
CA CYS A 5 -20.61 -43.19 -10.78
C CYS A 5 -19.60 -42.31 -11.54
N LYS A 6 -19.57 -42.39 -12.88
CA LYS A 6 -18.71 -41.53 -13.73
C LYS A 6 -19.12 -40.04 -13.68
N LYS A 7 -20.43 -39.75 -13.63
CA LYS A 7 -20.95 -38.37 -13.50
C LYS A 7 -20.60 -37.75 -12.14
N ASN A 8 -20.64 -38.55 -11.07
CA ASN A 8 -20.29 -38.09 -9.73
C ASN A 8 -18.79 -37.81 -9.59
N ILE A 9 -17.94 -38.64 -10.20
CA ILE A 9 -16.49 -38.40 -10.24
C ILE A 9 -16.17 -37.12 -11.01
N LEU A 10 -16.82 -36.88 -12.16
CA LEU A 10 -16.64 -35.65 -12.94
C LEU A 10 -17.05 -34.40 -12.14
N ALA A 11 -18.14 -34.49 -11.38
CA ALA A 11 -18.62 -33.39 -10.53
C ALA A 11 -17.64 -33.06 -9.37
N ILE A 12 -17.03 -34.08 -8.75
CA ILE A 12 -16.06 -33.90 -7.67
C ILE A 12 -14.79 -33.23 -8.20
N VAL A 13 -14.29 -33.64 -9.37
CA VAL A 13 -13.09 -33.03 -9.99
C VAL A 13 -13.35 -31.56 -10.35
N PHE A 14 -14.53 -31.23 -10.88
CA PHE A 14 -14.91 -29.86 -11.20
C PHE A 14 -15.04 -28.98 -9.95
N LEU A 15 -15.61 -29.52 -8.85
CA LEU A 15 -15.70 -28.84 -7.57
C LEU A 15 -14.31 -28.56 -6.98
N CYS A 16 -13.39 -29.53 -7.03
CA CYS A 16 -12.00 -29.33 -6.60
C CYS A 16 -11.30 -28.23 -7.42
N PHE A 17 -11.54 -28.17 -8.72
CA PHE A 17 -10.99 -27.13 -9.59
C PHE A 17 -11.52 -25.73 -9.25
N LEU A 18 -12.81 -25.63 -8.89
CA LEU A 18 -13.41 -24.38 -8.41
C LEU A 18 -12.86 -23.92 -7.06
N ILE A 19 -12.55 -24.86 -6.15
CA ILE A 19 -11.97 -24.54 -4.83
C ILE A 19 -10.54 -24.01 -4.98
N VAL A 20 -9.73 -24.62 -5.86
CA VAL A 20 -8.37 -24.12 -6.16
C VAL A 20 -8.39 -22.75 -6.83
N SER A 21 -9.39 -22.47 -7.67
CA SER A 21 -9.57 -21.16 -8.32
C SER A 21 -10.13 -20.08 -7.37
N CYS A 22 -10.63 -20.46 -6.19
CA CYS A 22 -11.18 -19.57 -5.16
C CYS A 22 -10.19 -19.32 -4.00
N GLY A 23 -8.92 -19.71 -4.18
CA GLY A 23 -7.88 -19.53 -3.19
C GLY A 23 -6.81 -18.58 -3.70
N ASP A 24 -7.08 -17.27 -3.64
CA ASP A 24 -6.05 -16.23 -3.44
C ASP A 24 -6.71 -14.87 -3.13
N ASN A 25 -7.41 -14.83 -1.99
CA ASN A 25 -7.42 -13.61 -1.17
C ASN A 25 -6.55 -13.85 0.06
N SER A 26 -5.42 -14.52 -0.11
CA SER A 26 -4.31 -14.32 0.80
C SER A 26 -3.79 -12.91 0.48
N GLU A 27 -4.11 -11.96 1.37
CA GLU A 27 -3.46 -10.66 1.40
C GLU A 27 -1.96 -10.95 1.39
N SER A 28 -1.33 -10.85 0.22
CA SER A 28 0.09 -11.04 0.01
C SER A 28 0.81 -9.93 0.75
N THR A 29 1.02 -10.16 2.03
CA THR A 29 1.99 -9.49 2.85
C THR A 29 3.36 -9.83 2.31
N ASP A 30 3.82 -9.07 1.33
CA ASP A 30 5.20 -8.64 1.10
C ASP A 30 5.29 -8.09 -0.33
N SER A 31 5.62 -6.82 -0.58
CA SER A 31 6.97 -6.33 -0.35
C SER A 31 7.09 -4.84 -0.72
N THR A 32 6.03 -4.03 -0.63
CA THR A 32 6.14 -2.57 -0.75
C THR A 32 5.08 -1.92 0.14
N LYS A 33 5.43 -1.55 1.37
CA LYS A 33 4.50 -0.81 2.25
C LYS A 33 4.26 0.59 1.67
N ALA A 34 3.40 0.69 0.65
CA ALA A 34 2.66 1.91 0.37
C ALA A 34 1.97 2.27 1.68
N LYS A 35 2.51 3.27 2.38
CA LYS A 35 1.98 3.72 3.67
C LYS A 35 0.49 4.01 3.44
N LYS A 36 -0.41 3.18 3.97
CA LYS A 36 -1.86 3.34 3.75
C LYS A 36 -2.31 4.63 4.44
N ALA A 37 -3.38 5.26 3.93
CA ALA A 37 -3.96 6.43 4.59
C ALA A 37 -4.53 6.00 5.95
N VAL A 38 -4.23 6.74 7.02
CA VAL A 38 -4.63 6.38 8.39
C VAL A 38 -5.73 7.32 8.86
N ILE A 39 -6.82 6.75 9.38
CA ILE A 39 -7.90 7.54 10.00
C ILE A 39 -7.43 7.97 11.39
N VAL A 40 -7.37 9.28 11.61
CA VAL A 40 -7.00 9.88 12.88
C VAL A 40 -8.27 10.12 13.68
N LYS A 41 -8.28 9.66 14.94
CA LYS A 41 -9.40 9.86 15.88
C LYS A 41 -9.52 11.35 16.24
N PRO A 42 -10.74 11.87 16.47
CA PRO A 42 -10.92 13.22 17.00
C PRO A 42 -10.26 13.34 18.38
N TYR A 43 -9.68 14.50 18.68
CA TYR A 43 -9.03 14.77 19.95
C TYR A 43 -9.07 16.26 20.30
N THR A 44 -8.84 16.55 21.58
CA THR A 44 -8.77 17.92 22.09
C THR A 44 -7.32 18.24 22.45
N ASP A 45 -6.80 19.35 21.95
CA ASP A 45 -5.47 19.82 22.30
C ASP A 45 -5.40 20.26 23.77
N TYR A 46 -4.19 20.38 24.31
CA TYR A 46 -3.95 20.98 25.63
C TYR A 46 -4.50 22.41 25.78
N LYS A 47 -4.74 23.11 24.66
CA LYS A 47 -5.35 24.45 24.61
C LYS A 47 -6.89 24.41 24.57
N GLY A 48 -7.51 23.24 24.67
CA GLY A 48 -8.97 23.08 24.58
C GLY A 48 -9.52 23.14 23.16
N LYS A 49 -8.68 23.18 22.11
CA LYS A 49 -9.16 23.19 20.71
C LYS A 49 -9.55 21.77 20.28
N PHE A 50 -10.79 21.60 19.86
CA PHE A 50 -11.30 20.33 19.34
C PHE A 50 -10.94 20.13 17.86
N HIS A 51 -10.32 19.01 17.54
CA HIS A 51 -10.00 18.60 16.18
C HIS A 51 -10.87 17.43 15.75
N LYS A 52 -11.55 17.60 14.61
CA LYS A 52 -12.35 16.52 14.00
C LYS A 52 -11.43 15.42 13.51
N GLY A 53 -11.92 14.18 13.59
CA GLY A 53 -11.24 13.05 12.99
C GLY A 53 -11.06 13.28 11.48
N HIS A 54 -9.89 12.94 10.96
CA HIS A 54 -9.55 13.16 9.55
C HIS A 54 -8.64 12.06 9.03
N VAL A 55 -8.58 11.93 7.71
CA VAL A 55 -7.69 10.98 7.05
C VAL A 55 -6.33 11.62 6.90
N ARG A 56 -5.29 10.98 7.46
CA ARG A 56 -3.90 11.37 7.26
C ARG A 56 -3.32 10.60 6.08
N MET A 57 -3.03 11.33 5.01
CA MET A 57 -2.34 10.77 3.84
C MET A 57 -0.87 10.49 4.17
N PRO A 58 -0.29 9.43 3.60
CA PRO A 58 1.13 9.07 3.79
C PRO A 58 2.11 10.05 3.15
N ILE A 59 1.66 10.72 2.09
CA ILE A 59 2.42 11.70 1.32
C ILE A 59 1.65 13.01 1.33
N ASN A 60 2.40 14.11 1.29
CA ASN A 60 1.80 15.42 1.15
C ASN A 60 1.27 15.58 -0.30
N ALA A 61 -0.04 15.71 -0.46
CA ALA A 61 -0.69 15.96 -1.75
C ALA A 61 -0.46 17.38 -2.30
N ASN A 62 0.12 18.29 -1.49
CA ASN A 62 0.40 19.65 -1.92
C ASN A 62 1.51 19.68 -2.99
N LYS A 63 1.19 20.22 -4.17
CA LYS A 63 2.12 20.41 -5.30
C LYS A 63 3.43 21.08 -4.89
N ASN A 64 3.38 22.09 -4.03
CA ASN A 64 4.56 22.82 -3.60
C ASN A 64 5.45 21.98 -2.66
N ALA A 65 4.85 21.15 -1.80
CA ALA A 65 5.59 20.26 -0.91
C ALA A 65 6.39 19.21 -1.71
N VAL A 66 5.82 18.67 -2.79
CA VAL A 66 6.50 17.72 -3.67
C VAL A 66 7.65 18.39 -4.42
N LYS A 67 7.41 19.56 -5.01
CA LYS A 67 8.44 20.34 -5.71
C LYS A 67 9.64 20.66 -4.81
N ASN A 68 9.37 21.16 -3.60
CA ASN A 68 10.42 21.52 -2.64
C ASN A 68 11.24 20.30 -2.20
N ARG A 69 10.59 19.13 -2.00
CA ARG A 69 11.29 17.87 -1.68
C ARG A 69 12.25 17.45 -2.80
N ILE A 70 11.81 17.52 -4.06
CA ILE A 70 12.63 17.18 -5.22
C ILE A 70 13.80 18.15 -5.36
N GLN A 71 13.55 19.46 -5.24
CA GLN A 71 14.58 20.49 -5.38
C GLN A 71 15.63 20.40 -4.27
N SER A 72 15.22 20.20 -3.02
CA SER A 72 16.14 19.98 -1.89
C SER A 72 17.00 18.74 -2.10
N LYS A 73 16.38 17.61 -2.50
CA LYS A 73 17.13 16.39 -2.83
C LYS A 73 18.14 16.63 -3.96
N LYS A 74 17.76 17.37 -5.00
CA LYS A 74 18.64 17.72 -6.12
C LYS A 74 19.84 18.55 -5.65
N TYR A 75 19.61 19.57 -4.81
CA TYR A 75 20.65 20.47 -4.30
C TYR A 75 21.78 19.69 -3.62
N TYR A 76 21.45 18.82 -2.65
CA TYR A 76 22.47 18.05 -1.92
C TYR A 76 23.11 16.95 -2.76
N HIS A 77 22.38 16.37 -3.71
CA HIS A 77 22.91 15.32 -4.59
C HIS A 77 23.91 15.86 -5.63
N THR A 78 23.78 17.12 -6.05
CA THR A 78 24.69 17.73 -7.04
C THR A 78 25.80 18.54 -6.40
N LYS A 79 25.57 19.27 -5.32
CA LYS A 79 26.60 20.10 -4.65
C LYS A 79 27.81 19.29 -4.18
N GLY A 80 27.59 18.10 -3.60
CA GLY A 80 28.69 17.22 -3.17
C GLY A 80 29.53 16.65 -4.33
N LYS A 81 28.97 16.58 -5.55
CA LYS A 81 29.71 16.09 -6.74
C LYS A 81 30.76 17.08 -7.22
N TYR A 82 30.50 18.39 -7.13
CA TYR A 82 31.43 19.44 -7.58
C TYR A 82 32.43 19.87 -6.50
N LEU A 83 32.16 19.58 -5.22
CA LEU A 83 33.08 19.87 -4.11
C LEU A 83 34.11 18.75 -3.85
N ARG A 84 33.90 17.55 -4.40
CA ARG A 84 34.78 16.38 -4.19
C ARG A 84 36.04 16.39 -5.07
N LYS A 85 36.19 17.37 -5.96
CA LYS A 85 37.43 17.63 -6.72
C LYS A 85 38.32 18.65 -5.99
N LYS A 86 38.83 18.27 -4.82
CA LYS A 86 40.02 18.88 -4.21
C LYS A 86 40.71 17.82 -3.36
N LYS A 87 41.57 17.04 -4.00
CA LYS A 87 42.87 16.55 -3.52
C LYS A 87 43.55 15.83 -4.67
#